data_AF-L0A9T1-F1
#
_entry.id   AF-L0A9T1-F1
#
_cell.length_a   1.000
_cell.length_b   1.000
_cell.length_c   1.000
_cell.angle_alpha   90.00
_cell.angle_beta   90.00
_cell.angle_gamma   90.00
#
_symmetry.space_group_name_H-M   'P 1'
#
loop_
_entity.id
_entity.type
_entity.pdbx_description
1 polymer ?
#
loop_
_entity_poly.entity_id
_entity_poly.type
_entity_poly.pdbx_seq_one_letter_code
_entity_poly.pdbx_strand_id
1 'polypeptide(L)'
;MFSKKIFKLEIILDIYSFLNFYNFSEKSVKGMARIVLHERNHPYAIKLDNGKEIHVCACGLSKNKPYCDGSHRKTQDEEDGKIYMYDENGNRVKIVSFYL
;
A
#
# COMPACT_ATOMS: atom_id res chain seq x y z
N MET A 1 47.01 -16.64 22.23
CA MET A 1 46.78 -17.26 20.91
C MET A 1 45.27 -17.40 20.63
N PHE A 2 44.50 -16.32 20.82
CA PHE A 2 43.04 -16.28 20.69
C PHE A 2 42.65 -14.98 19.98
N SER A 3 42.97 -14.79 18.69
CA SER A 3 42.47 -13.58 17.99
C SER A 3 42.57 -13.61 16.46
N LYS A 4 42.36 -14.78 15.84
CA LYS A 4 42.21 -14.83 14.36
C LYS A 4 40.93 -15.53 13.90
N LYS A 5 40.28 -16.29 14.78
CA LYS A 5 39.05 -17.04 14.47
C LYS A 5 37.78 -16.21 14.65
N ILE A 6 37.81 -15.22 15.54
CA ILE A 6 36.68 -14.35 15.89
C ILE A 6 36.45 -13.29 14.80
N PHE A 7 37.52 -12.63 14.33
CA PHE A 7 37.47 -11.63 13.24
C PHE A 7 36.92 -12.17 11.92
N LYS A 8 37.14 -13.46 11.62
CA LYS A 8 36.67 -14.07 10.37
C LYS A 8 35.16 -14.33 10.38
N LEU A 9 34.55 -14.47 11.56
CA LEU A 9 33.11 -14.75 11.70
C LEU A 9 32.27 -13.47 11.58
N GLU A 10 32.75 -12.35 12.13
CA GLU A 10 32.07 -11.03 12.00
C GLU A 10 32.04 -10.54 10.55
N ILE A 11 33.16 -10.66 9.83
CA ILE A 11 33.22 -10.30 8.39
C ILE A 11 32.26 -11.15 7.55
N ILE A 12 32.06 -12.44 7.90
CA ILE A 12 31.12 -13.31 7.19
C ILE A 12 29.67 -12.89 7.47
N LEU A 13 29.33 -12.49 8.70
CA LEU A 13 27.99 -12.00 9.05
C LEU A 13 27.66 -10.69 8.31
N ASP A 14 28.64 -9.78 8.18
CA ASP A 14 28.47 -8.55 7.41
C ASP A 14 28.23 -8.83 5.91
N ILE A 15 28.95 -9.79 5.33
CA ILE A 15 28.76 -10.20 3.92
C ILE A 15 27.41 -10.88 3.72
N TYR A 16 26.97 -11.75 4.64
CA TYR A 16 25.64 -12.38 4.57
C TYR A 16 24.51 -11.36 4.72
N SER A 17 24.68 -10.35 5.58
CA SER A 17 23.74 -9.23 5.72
C SER A 17 23.69 -8.39 4.44
N PHE A 18 24.86 -8.07 3.88
CA PHE A 18 25.00 -7.30 2.64
C PHE A 18 24.44 -8.05 1.40
N LEU A 19 24.69 -9.36 1.29
CA LEU A 19 24.13 -10.21 0.24
C LEU A 19 22.61 -10.39 0.39
N ASN A 20 22.08 -10.51 1.63
CA ASN A 20 20.63 -10.51 1.86
C ASN A 20 19.99 -9.15 1.51
N PHE A 21 20.69 -8.04 1.79
CA PHE A 21 20.25 -6.70 1.39
C PHE A 21 20.20 -6.55 -0.14
N TYR A 22 21.19 -7.09 -0.87
CA TYR A 22 21.18 -7.08 -2.33
C TYR A 22 20.04 -7.93 -2.92
N ASN A 23 19.74 -9.10 -2.33
CA ASN A 23 18.60 -9.93 -2.71
C ASN A 23 17.23 -9.30 -2.37
N PHE A 24 17.17 -8.35 -1.44
CA PHE A 24 15.94 -7.62 -1.10
C PHE A 24 15.57 -6.55 -2.15
N SER A 25 16.58 -5.98 -2.81
CA SER A 25 16.41 -4.95 -3.85
C SER A 25 15.74 -5.47 -5.14
N GLU A 26 15.66 -6.79 -5.32
CA GLU A 26 15.02 -7.45 -6.47
C GLU A 26 13.53 -7.80 -6.29
N LYS A 27 12.82 -7.26 -5.29
CA LYS A 27 11.34 -7.20 -5.36
C LYS A 27 10.89 -6.17 -6.40
N SER A 28 11.39 -6.34 -7.62
CA SER A 28 10.85 -5.79 -8.84
C SER A 28 9.37 -6.16 -8.90
N VAL A 29 8.53 -5.15 -9.09
CA VAL A 29 7.12 -5.36 -9.38
C VAL A 29 7.06 -6.22 -10.63
N LYS A 30 6.71 -7.50 -10.47
CA LYS A 30 6.69 -8.47 -11.58
C LYS A 30 5.45 -8.19 -12.44
N GLY A 31 5.54 -7.21 -13.34
CA GLY A 31 4.45 -6.82 -14.24
C GLY A 31 4.38 -5.32 -14.52
N MET A 32 3.47 -4.92 -15.41
CA MET A 32 3.18 -3.51 -15.66
C MET A 32 2.32 -2.95 -14.54
N ALA A 33 2.89 -2.12 -13.67
CA ALA A 33 2.13 -1.34 -12.71
C ALA A 33 1.81 0.05 -13.28
N ARG A 34 0.67 0.59 -12.86
CA ARG A 34 0.28 1.98 -13.11
C ARG A 34 -0.27 2.59 -11.84
N ILE A 35 -0.04 3.89 -11.67
CA ILE A 35 -0.71 4.68 -10.65
C ILE A 35 -2.08 5.04 -11.20
N VAL A 36 -3.14 4.72 -10.44
CA VAL A 36 -4.53 5.08 -10.76
C VAL A 36 -5.00 6.08 -9.72
N LEU A 37 -5.44 7.25 -10.17
CA LEU A 37 -6.04 8.26 -9.30
C LEU A 37 -7.51 7.92 -9.07
N HIS A 38 -7.90 7.85 -7.80
CA HIS A 38 -9.29 7.64 -7.37
C HIS A 38 -9.82 8.94 -6.75
N GLU A 39 -10.85 9.53 -7.36
CA GLU A 39 -11.42 10.81 -6.87
C GLU A 39 -12.67 10.62 -6.00
N ARG A 40 -13.43 9.53 -6.18
CA ARG A 40 -14.65 9.29 -5.39
C ARG A 40 -14.27 8.72 -4.02
N ASN A 41 -14.79 9.33 -2.96
CA ASN A 41 -14.54 8.95 -1.57
C ASN A 41 -15.69 8.17 -0.89
N HIS A 42 -16.68 7.69 -1.65
CA HIS A 42 -17.84 6.95 -1.13
C HIS A 42 -18.27 5.83 -2.10
N PRO A 43 -19.02 4.81 -1.66
CA PRO A 43 -19.49 3.75 -2.56
C PRO A 43 -20.61 4.22 -3.50
N TYR A 44 -20.83 3.47 -4.59
CA TYR A 44 -22.05 3.55 -5.38
C TYR A 44 -23.16 2.76 -4.70
N ALA A 45 -24.33 3.38 -4.54
CA ALA A 45 -25.56 2.72 -4.13
C ALA A 45 -26.30 2.19 -5.37
N ILE A 46 -26.47 0.87 -5.47
CA ILE A 46 -27.20 0.23 -6.57
C ILE A 46 -28.45 -0.43 -5.99
N LYS A 47 -29.61 0.03 -6.45
CA LYS A 47 -30.91 -0.56 -6.10
C LYS A 47 -31.20 -1.73 -7.04
N LEU A 48 -31.67 -2.84 -6.47
CA LEU A 48 -32.05 -4.05 -7.19
C LEU A 48 -33.57 -4.17 -7.30
N ASP A 49 -34.05 -4.90 -8.29
CA ASP A 49 -35.49 -5.07 -8.57
C ASP A 49 -36.25 -5.73 -7.41
N ASN A 50 -35.57 -6.54 -6.59
CA ASN A 50 -36.14 -7.18 -5.40
C ASN A 50 -36.18 -6.26 -4.16
N GLY A 51 -35.95 -4.96 -4.33
CA GLY A 51 -35.97 -3.96 -3.25
C GLY A 51 -34.71 -3.96 -2.37
N LYS A 52 -33.73 -4.82 -2.63
CA LYS A 52 -32.43 -4.79 -1.93
C LYS A 52 -31.53 -3.70 -2.50
N GLU A 53 -30.57 -3.27 -1.71
CA GLU A 53 -29.52 -2.33 -2.11
C GLU A 53 -28.16 -2.96 -1.91
N ILE A 54 -27.26 -2.77 -2.88
CA ILE A 54 -25.85 -3.15 -2.76
C ILE A 54 -24.97 -1.92 -2.88
N HIS A 55 -23.87 -1.92 -2.13
CA HIS A 55 -22.89 -0.85 -2.16
C HIS A 55 -21.59 -1.32 -2.82
N VAL A 56 -21.24 -0.73 -3.95
CA VAL A 56 -20.00 -1.03 -4.69
C VAL A 56 -18.92 -0.04 -4.27
N CYS A 57 -17.75 -0.54 -3.86
CA CYS A 57 -16.63 0.28 -3.46
C CYS A 57 -16.14 1.13 -4.63
N ALA A 58 -16.01 2.44 -4.39
CA ALA A 58 -15.37 3.36 -5.34
C ALA A 58 -14.23 4.18 -4.71
N CYS A 59 -14.02 4.09 -3.39
CA CYS A 59 -12.93 4.75 -2.68
C CYS A 59 -11.58 4.03 -2.77
N GLY A 60 -11.53 2.82 -3.33
CA GLY A 60 -10.29 2.03 -3.43
C GLY A 60 -9.82 1.36 -2.13
N LEU A 61 -10.40 1.67 -0.95
CA LEU A 61 -9.90 1.18 0.34
C LEU A 61 -10.56 -0.10 0.88
N SER A 62 -11.64 -0.60 0.25
CA SER A 62 -12.33 -1.80 0.77
C SER A 62 -11.44 -3.04 0.74
N LYS A 63 -11.45 -3.85 1.80
CA LYS A 63 -10.83 -5.18 1.82
C LYS A 63 -11.74 -6.26 1.22
N ASN A 64 -13.03 -5.95 1.02
CA ASN A 64 -14.04 -6.85 0.45
C ASN A 64 -14.47 -6.42 -0.96
N LYS A 65 -13.52 -6.01 -1.81
CA LYS A 65 -13.82 -5.59 -3.19
C LYS A 65 -14.52 -6.73 -3.97
N PRO A 66 -15.51 -6.42 -4.85
CA PRO A 66 -15.91 -5.08 -5.30
C PRO A 66 -16.86 -4.35 -4.32
N TYR A 67 -17.28 -4.98 -3.23
CA TYR A 67 -18.25 -4.43 -2.31
C TYR A 67 -17.63 -3.44 -1.33
N CYS A 68 -18.47 -2.54 -0.82
CA CYS A 68 -18.11 -1.64 0.27
C CYS A 68 -18.11 -2.39 1.60
N ASP A 69 -17.05 -2.24 2.39
CA ASP A 69 -16.93 -2.77 3.76
C ASP A 69 -16.94 -1.66 4.84
N GLY A 70 -17.23 -0.42 4.43
CA GLY A 70 -17.20 0.75 5.32
C GLY A 70 -15.85 1.47 5.41
N SER A 71 -14.78 0.96 4.78
CA SER A 71 -13.45 1.60 4.81
C SER A 71 -13.41 3.02 4.22
N HIS A 72 -14.41 3.39 3.41
CA HIS A 72 -14.60 4.76 2.90
C HIS A 72 -14.79 5.81 4.00
N ARG A 73 -15.04 5.43 5.25
CA ARG A 73 -15.08 6.40 6.36
C ARG A 73 -13.73 7.11 6.57
N LYS A 74 -12.62 6.47 6.17
CA LYS A 74 -11.26 7.04 6.25
C LYS A 74 -11.00 8.16 5.23
N THR A 75 -11.91 8.39 4.29
CA THR A 75 -11.78 9.40 3.24
C THR A 75 -12.72 10.60 3.46
N GLN A 76 -13.43 10.66 4.60
CA GLN A 76 -14.43 11.71 4.88
C GLN A 76 -13.82 13.07 5.23
N ASP A 77 -12.61 13.06 5.79
CA ASP A 77 -11.84 14.24 6.20
C ASP A 77 -10.72 14.58 5.21
N GLU A 78 -10.78 14.04 4.00
CA GLU A 78 -9.90 14.45 2.90
C GLU A 78 -10.24 15.87 2.45
N GLU A 79 -9.21 16.70 2.33
CA GLU A 79 -9.33 18.07 1.86
C GLU A 79 -9.42 18.12 0.33
N ASP A 80 -10.27 19.01 -0.18
CA ASP A 80 -10.40 19.25 -1.62
C ASP A 80 -9.07 19.70 -2.25
N GLY A 81 -8.78 19.17 -3.44
CA GLY A 81 -7.53 19.43 -4.18
C GLY A 81 -6.25 18.90 -3.51
N LYS A 82 -6.35 18.04 -2.49
CA LYS A 82 -5.18 17.36 -1.89
C LYS A 82 -5.10 15.90 -2.32
N ILE A 83 -3.87 15.40 -2.43
CA ILE A 83 -3.62 13.99 -2.78
C ILE A 83 -3.27 13.23 -1.50
N TYR A 84 -3.95 12.11 -1.30
CA TYR A 84 -3.69 11.18 -0.20
C TYR A 84 -3.27 9.83 -0.76
N MET A 85 -2.25 9.23 -0.17
CA MET A 85 -1.81 7.87 -0.46
C MET A 85 -2.09 6.99 0.75
N TYR A 86 -2.65 5.81 0.47
CA TYR A 86 -2.94 4.80 1.46
C TYR A 86 -2.06 3.56 1.23
N ASP A 87 -1.47 3.04 2.30
CA ASP A 87 -0.74 1.77 2.25
C ASP A 87 -1.67 0.56 2.51
N GLU A 88 -1.11 -0.65 2.47
CA GLU A 88 -1.83 -1.91 2.70
C GLU A 88 -2.40 -2.05 4.13
N ASN A 89 -1.81 -1.36 5.11
CA ASN A 89 -2.28 -1.30 6.48
C ASN A 89 -3.39 -0.25 6.66
N GLY A 90 -3.59 0.59 5.65
CA GLY A 90 -4.52 1.69 5.64
C GLY A 90 -4.02 2.91 6.42
N ASN A 91 -2.71 3.05 6.57
CA ASN A 91 -2.08 4.31 6.98
C ASN A 91 -2.21 5.32 5.84
N ARG A 92 -2.41 6.59 6.19
CA ARG A 92 -2.63 7.68 5.23
C ARG A 92 -1.46 8.66 5.26
N VAL A 93 -0.95 9.01 4.09
CA VAL A 93 0.06 10.07 3.90
C VAL A 93 -0.50 11.13 2.95
N LYS A 94 -0.49 12.39 3.38
CA LYS A 94 -0.81 13.54 2.52
C LYS A 94 0.42 13.86 1.66
N ILE A 95 0.25 13.82 0.34
CA ILE A 95 1.32 14.13 -0.60
C ILE A 95 1.39 15.64 -0.80
N VAL A 96 2.51 16.24 -0.41
CA VAL A 96 2.72 17.70 -0.49
C VAL A 96 3.26 18.17 -1.83
N SER A 97 3.99 17.30 -2.54
CA SER A 97 4.50 17.56 -3.88
C SER A 97 4.63 16.25 -4.63
N PHE A 98 4.25 16.27 -5.91
CA PHE A 98 4.45 15.17 -6.84
C PHE A 98 5.29 15.70 -8.00
N TYR A 99 6.55 15.29 -8.05
CA TYR A 99 7.45 15.60 -9.16
C TYR A 99 7.43 14.39 -10.09
N LEU A 100 6.68 14.50 -11.19
CA LEU A 100 6.65 13.54 -12.29
C LEU A 100 7.66 13.93 -13.37
#